data_AF-A0A7X8FEZ6-F1
#
_entry.id   AF-A0A7X8FEZ6-F1
#
_cell.length_a   1.000
_cell.length_b   1.000
_cell.length_c   1.000
_cell.angle_alpha   90.00
_cell.angle_beta   90.00
_cell.angle_gamma   90.00
#
_symmetry.space_group_name_H-M   'P 1'
#
loop_
_entity.id
_entity.type
_entity.pdbx_description
1 polymer ?
#
loop_
_entity_poly.entity_id
_entity_poly.type
_entity_poly.pdbx_seq_one_letter_code
_entity_poly.pdbx_strand_id
1 'polypeptide(L)'
;LACLIANPKGFVEWWKDVFNFTKDDFKFLISFPLEFFGFPVKVPPQSKFNGGEKMNSVVTTTSCVFLAISGYIMWFKGAFPLWMVQWSYPIHDICMILATTMVCMHSYLGSFHPGSGESFWGMWKGTVRADWAAHHHAKWYEKVKSN
;
A
#
# COMPACT_ATOMS: atom_id res chain seq x y z
N LEU A 1 -5.24 11.59 -8.68
CA LEU A 1 -4.98 12.78 -9.54
C LEU A 1 -4.68 14.05 -8.74
N ALA A 2 -5.41 14.35 -7.65
CA ALA A 2 -5.18 15.57 -6.84
C ALA A 2 -3.77 15.68 -6.20
N CYS A 3 -3.21 14.59 -5.67
CA CYS A 3 -1.86 14.61 -5.06
C CYS A 3 -0.73 14.91 -6.05
N LEU A 4 -0.88 14.52 -7.33
CA LEU A 4 0.10 14.82 -8.39
C LEU A 4 0.22 16.32 -8.64
N ILE A 5 -0.89 17.06 -8.48
CA ILE A 5 -0.96 18.49 -8.72
C ILE A 5 -0.55 19.26 -7.46
N ALA A 6 -1.00 18.82 -6.28
CA ALA A 6 -0.74 19.51 -5.02
C ALA A 6 0.68 19.29 -4.47
N ASN A 7 1.27 18.10 -4.64
CA ASN A 7 2.62 17.80 -4.16
C ASN A 7 3.35 16.78 -5.08
N PRO A 8 3.82 17.23 -6.26
CA PRO A 8 4.51 16.36 -7.22
C PRO A 8 5.80 15.77 -6.65
N LYS A 9 6.53 16.53 -5.82
CA LYS A 9 7.78 16.05 -5.19
C LYS A 9 7.51 14.87 -4.24
N GLY A 10 6.54 15.03 -3.33
CA GLY A 10 6.14 13.97 -2.39
C GLY A 10 5.61 12.72 -3.09
N PHE A 11 4.90 12.88 -4.22
CA PHE A 11 4.46 11.75 -5.04
C PHE A 11 5.64 10.96 -5.64
N VAL A 12 6.64 11.66 -6.17
CA VAL A 12 7.85 11.01 -6.70
C VAL A 12 8.64 10.32 -5.59
N GLU A 13 8.76 10.94 -4.41
CA GLU A 13 9.42 10.33 -3.25
C GLU A 13 8.69 9.08 -2.76
N TRP A 14 7.36 9.10 -2.71
CA TRP A 14 6.54 7.94 -2.37
C TRP A 14 6.81 6.77 -3.32
N TRP A 15 6.77 7.00 -4.64
CA TRP A 15 7.07 5.95 -5.61
C TRP A 15 8.50 5.42 -5.52
N LYS A 16 9.48 6.30 -5.27
CA LYS A 16 10.87 5.89 -5.06
C LYS A 16 11.02 4.97 -3.85
N ASP A 17 10.29 5.23 -2.76
CA ASP A 17 10.33 4.37 -1.56
C ASP A 17 9.54 3.07 -1.79
N VAL A 18 8.35 3.15 -2.38
CA VAL A 18 7.49 1.99 -2.67
C VAL A 18 8.16 0.98 -3.59
N PHE A 19 8.90 1.42 -4.62
CA PHE A 19 9.64 0.51 -5.50
C PHE A 19 10.99 0.07 -4.94
N ASN A 20 11.48 0.68 -3.85
CA ASN A 20 12.71 0.27 -3.19
C ASN A 20 12.42 -0.82 -2.14
N PHE A 21 12.27 -2.05 -2.63
CA PHE A 21 12.15 -3.24 -1.78
C PHE A 21 13.51 -3.72 -1.30
N THR A 22 13.73 -3.62 0.00
CA THR A 22 14.94 -4.08 0.68
C THR A 22 14.73 -5.44 1.33
N LYS A 23 15.82 -6.09 1.76
CA LYS A 23 15.75 -7.37 2.50
C LYS A 23 14.90 -7.28 3.76
N ASP A 24 14.83 -6.11 4.39
CA ASP A 24 14.04 -5.89 5.60
C ASP A 24 12.54 -5.81 5.29
N ASP A 25 12.15 -5.34 4.11
CA ASP A 25 10.76 -5.36 3.65
C ASP A 25 10.28 -6.80 3.40
N PHE A 26 11.13 -7.64 2.79
CA PHE A 26 10.82 -9.06 2.60
C PHE A 26 10.71 -9.82 3.92
N LYS A 27 11.63 -9.58 4.87
CA LYS A 27 11.56 -10.16 6.21
C LYS A 27 10.28 -9.73 6.93
N PHE A 28 9.90 -8.46 6.80
CA PHE A 28 8.65 -7.95 7.35
C PHE A 28 7.46 -8.71 6.79
N LEU A 29 7.34 -8.84 5.46
CA LEU A 29 6.22 -9.55 4.83
C LEU A 29 6.08 -11.01 5.26
N ILE A 30 7.18 -11.71 5.51
CA ILE A 30 7.18 -13.10 5.98
C ILE A 30 6.82 -13.20 7.47
N SER A 31 7.28 -12.22 8.25
CA SER A 31 7.16 -12.21 9.72
C SER A 31 5.83 -11.63 10.21
N PHE A 32 5.26 -10.69 9.45
CA PHE A 32 4.06 -9.94 9.79
C PHE A 32 2.82 -10.81 10.01
N PRO A 33 2.55 -11.90 9.25
CA PRO A 33 1.42 -12.77 9.55
C PRO A 33 1.49 -13.38 10.95
N LEU A 34 2.70 -13.75 11.42
CA LEU A 34 2.87 -14.29 12.77
C LEU A 34 2.62 -13.22 13.83
N GLU A 35 3.13 -12.00 13.64
CA GLU A 35 2.85 -10.86 14.52
C GLU A 35 1.36 -10.51 14.55
N PHE A 36 0.70 -10.51 13.38
CA PHE A 36 -0.72 -10.24 13.23
C PHE A 36 -1.61 -11.23 14.01
N PHE A 37 -1.19 -12.50 14.10
CA PHE A 37 -1.87 -13.52 14.92
C PHE A 37 -1.40 -13.53 16.39
N GLY A 38 -0.61 -12.54 16.82
CA GLY A 38 -0.22 -12.34 18.22
C GLY A 38 1.02 -13.13 18.65
N PHE A 39 1.78 -13.72 17.73
CA PHE A 39 3.04 -14.37 18.07
C PHE A 39 4.14 -13.31 18.26
N PRO A 40 5.02 -13.47 19.26
CA PRO A 40 6.12 -12.54 19.47
C PRO A 40 7.14 -12.68 18.33
N VAL A 41 7.27 -11.63 17.51
CA VAL A 41 8.25 -11.59 16.41
C VAL A 41 9.06 -10.31 16.49
N LYS A 42 10.36 -10.41 16.19
CA LYS A 42 11.22 -9.23 16.08
C LYS A 42 11.01 -8.58 14.71
N VAL A 43 10.25 -7.50 14.69
CA VAL A 43 9.99 -6.72 13.48
C VAL A 43 11.29 -6.08 12.98
N PRO A 44 11.67 -6.28 11.70
CA PRO A 44 12.86 -5.65 11.14
C PRO A 44 12.64 -4.14 10.96
N PRO A 45 13.68 -3.31 11.09
CA PRO A 45 13.55 -1.85 11.00
C PRO A 45 13.06 -1.40 9.62
N GLN A 46 11.98 -0.61 9.59
CA GLN A 46 11.30 -0.17 8.37
C GLN A 46 11.61 1.28 8.01
N SER A 47 11.50 1.59 6.71
CA SER A 47 11.47 2.95 6.15
C SER A 47 10.16 3.67 6.49
N LYS A 48 9.89 4.81 5.82
CA LYS A 48 8.66 5.58 6.03
C LYS A 48 7.43 4.73 5.77
N PHE A 49 7.51 3.85 4.77
CA PHE A 49 6.55 2.78 4.54
C PHE A 49 7.18 1.44 4.88
N ASN A 50 6.44 0.57 5.56
CA ASN A 50 6.85 -0.80 5.82
C ASN A 50 6.58 -1.70 4.59
N GLY A 51 7.15 -2.91 4.60
CA GLY A 51 6.99 -3.87 3.49
C GLY A 51 5.53 -4.18 3.13
N GLY A 52 4.63 -4.23 4.11
CA GLY A 52 3.19 -4.43 3.90
C GLY A 52 2.52 -3.24 3.21
N GLU A 53 2.82 -2.02 3.66
CA GLU A 53 2.33 -0.78 3.06
C GLU A 53 2.85 -0.57 1.63
N LYS A 54 4.12 -0.90 1.39
CA LYS A 54 4.71 -0.90 0.03
C LYS A 54 4.01 -1.91 -0.87
N MET A 55 3.81 -3.14 -0.40
CA MET A 55 3.10 -4.18 -1.16
C MET A 55 1.65 -3.74 -1.48
N ASN A 56 0.92 -3.24 -0.50
CA ASN A 56 -0.43 -2.71 -0.69
C ASN A 56 -0.44 -1.57 -1.73
N SER A 57 0.53 -0.64 -1.64
CA SER A 57 0.67 0.48 -2.58
C SER A 57 0.85 0.00 -4.03
N VAL A 58 1.72 -0.99 -4.25
CA VAL A 58 1.96 -1.55 -5.60
C VAL A 58 0.75 -2.32 -6.10
N VAL A 59 0.23 -3.26 -5.31
CA VAL A 59 -0.85 -4.16 -5.74
C VAL A 59 -2.14 -3.39 -6.01
N THR A 60 -2.55 -2.51 -5.09
CA THR A 60 -3.78 -1.73 -5.23
C THR A 60 -3.69 -0.77 -6.41
N THR A 61 -2.59 -0.02 -6.56
CA THR A 61 -2.44 0.92 -7.68
C THR A 61 -2.44 0.19 -9.02
N THR A 62 -1.72 -0.92 -9.13
CA THR A 62 -1.66 -1.74 -10.35
C THR A 62 -3.04 -2.32 -10.67
N SER A 63 -3.76 -2.84 -9.67
CA SER A 63 -5.11 -3.37 -9.82
C SER A 63 -6.10 -2.30 -10.28
N CYS A 64 -6.03 -1.09 -9.73
CA CYS A 64 -6.87 0.03 -10.17
C CYS A 64 -6.64 0.40 -11.64
N VAL A 65 -5.39 0.38 -12.12
CA VAL A 65 -5.07 0.62 -13.53
C VAL A 65 -5.69 -0.46 -14.42
N PHE A 66 -5.52 -1.73 -14.08
CA PHE A 66 -6.11 -2.83 -14.85
C PHE A 66 -7.63 -2.86 -14.80
N LEU A 67 -8.24 -2.53 -13.65
CA LEU A 67 -9.69 -2.39 -13.51
C LEU A 67 -10.25 -1.29 -14.42
N ALA A 68 -9.58 -0.14 -14.49
CA ALA A 68 -9.99 0.96 -15.35
C ALA A 68 -9.90 0.57 -16.83
N ILE A 69 -8.81 -0.07 -17.26
CA ILE A 69 -8.60 -0.49 -18.65
C ILE A 69 -9.60 -1.59 -19.05
N SER A 70 -9.70 -2.66 -18.26
CA SER A 70 -10.61 -3.77 -18.52
C SER A 70 -12.08 -3.33 -18.46
N GLY A 71 -12.44 -2.50 -17.49
CA GLY A 71 -13.78 -1.93 -17.36
C GLY A 71 -14.16 -1.07 -18.56
N TYR A 72 -13.22 -0.25 -19.06
CA TYR A 72 -13.43 0.54 -20.27
C TYR A 72 -13.67 -0.34 -21.50
N ILE A 73 -12.88 -1.40 -21.69
CA ILE A 73 -13.06 -2.34 -22.80
C ILE A 73 -14.41 -3.06 -22.72
N MET A 74 -14.81 -3.50 -21.52
CA MET A 74 -16.10 -4.16 -21.29
C MET A 74 -17.28 -3.22 -21.54
N TRP A 75 -17.18 -1.96 -21.11
CA TRP A 75 -18.21 -0.94 -21.30
C TRP A 75 -18.47 -0.69 -22.79
N PHE A 76 -17.40 -0.59 -23.58
CA PHE A 76 -17.47 -0.33 -25.02
C PHE A 76 -17.17 -1.57 -25.87
N LYS A 77 -17.69 -2.74 -25.47
CA LYS A 77 -17.37 -4.04 -26.11
C LYS A 77 -17.51 -4.07 -27.64
N GLY A 78 -18.41 -3.28 -28.22
CA GLY A 78 -18.60 -3.20 -29.68
C GLY A 78 -17.48 -2.48 -30.43
N ALA A 79 -16.66 -1.68 -29.73
CA ALA A 79 -15.52 -0.96 -30.29
C ALA A 79 -14.21 -1.77 -30.26
N PHE A 80 -14.21 -2.96 -29.65
CA PHE A 80 -13.01 -3.77 -29.42
C PHE A 80 -13.12 -5.17 -30.06
N PRO A 81 -11.99 -5.78 -30.46
CA PRO A 81 -11.97 -7.17 -30.91
C PRO A 81 -12.47 -8.13 -29.82
N LEU A 82 -13.15 -9.20 -30.24
CA LEU A 82 -13.74 -10.21 -29.34
C LEU A 82 -12.74 -10.75 -28.32
N TRP A 83 -11.51 -11.07 -28.74
CA TRP A 83 -10.48 -11.61 -27.85
C TRP A 83 -10.13 -10.65 -26.72
N MET A 84 -10.12 -9.34 -26.99
CA MET A 84 -9.75 -8.32 -25.99
C MET A 84 -10.86 -8.19 -24.95
N VAL A 85 -12.12 -8.22 -25.39
CA VAL A 85 -13.30 -8.24 -24.50
C VAL A 85 -13.30 -9.51 -23.66
N GLN A 86 -13.00 -10.68 -24.25
CA GLN A 86 -12.95 -11.97 -23.53
C GLN A 86 -11.91 -11.98 -22.42
N TRP A 87 -10.71 -11.45 -22.66
CA TRP A 87 -9.67 -11.33 -21.63
C TRP A 87 -9.96 -10.26 -20.59
N SER A 88 -10.77 -9.25 -20.93
CA SER A 88 -11.10 -8.18 -19.99
C SER A 88 -11.92 -8.68 -18.80
N TYR A 89 -12.84 -9.63 -18.98
CA TYR A 89 -13.63 -10.19 -17.87
C TYR A 89 -12.77 -10.82 -16.76
N PRO A 90 -11.93 -11.85 -17.01
CA PRO A 90 -11.15 -12.47 -15.95
C PRO A 90 -10.11 -11.51 -15.35
N ILE A 91 -9.54 -10.60 -16.15
CA ILE A 91 -8.62 -9.58 -15.64
C ILE A 91 -9.35 -8.64 -14.67
N HIS A 92 -10.55 -8.17 -15.04
CA HIS A 92 -11.35 -7.30 -14.20
C HIS A 92 -11.71 -7.98 -12.89
N ASP A 93 -12.19 -9.22 -12.94
CA ASP A 93 -12.61 -9.99 -11.76
C ASP A 93 -11.44 -10.25 -10.81
N ILE A 94 -10.29 -10.71 -11.33
CA ILE A 94 -9.08 -10.94 -10.53
C ILE A 94 -8.60 -9.64 -9.88
N CYS A 95 -8.53 -8.55 -10.64
CA CYS A 95 -8.09 -7.26 -10.10
C CYS A 95 -9.09 -6.71 -9.07
N MET A 96 -10.39 -6.94 -9.24
CA MET A 96 -11.42 -6.55 -8.28
C MET A 96 -11.23 -7.29 -6.97
N ILE A 97 -11.01 -8.62 -7.02
CA ILE A 97 -10.77 -9.44 -5.84
C ILE A 97 -9.49 -8.98 -5.12
N LEU A 98 -8.39 -8.79 -5.84
CA LEU A 98 -7.12 -8.37 -5.27
C LEU A 98 -7.21 -6.97 -4.64
N ALA A 99 -7.75 -5.99 -5.36
CA ALA A 99 -7.92 -4.62 -4.86
C ALA A 99 -8.83 -4.57 -3.65
N THR A 100 -9.97 -5.27 -3.69
CA THR A 100 -10.91 -5.30 -2.56
C THR A 100 -10.27 -5.93 -1.33
N THR A 101 -9.59 -7.06 -1.49
CA THR A 101 -8.87 -7.72 -0.37
C THR A 101 -7.84 -6.78 0.26
N MET A 102 -7.04 -6.12 -0.57
CA MET A 102 -6.03 -5.17 -0.11
C MET A 102 -6.62 -3.96 0.59
N VAL A 103 -7.71 -3.37 0.06
CA VAL A 103 -8.42 -2.25 0.69
C VAL A 103 -9.03 -2.65 2.03
N CYS A 104 -9.65 -3.83 2.13
CA CYS A 104 -10.20 -4.33 3.40
C CYS A 104 -9.09 -4.53 4.45
N MET A 105 -7.98 -5.18 4.07
CA MET A 105 -6.83 -5.41 4.93
C MET A 105 -6.18 -4.10 5.38
N HIS A 106 -5.98 -3.15 4.46
CA HIS A 106 -5.46 -1.82 4.76
C HIS A 106 -6.37 -1.03 5.70
N SER A 107 -7.68 -1.06 5.46
CA SER A 107 -8.67 -0.34 6.29
C SER A 107 -8.68 -0.89 7.72
N TYR A 108 -8.60 -2.22 7.88
CA TYR A 108 -8.50 -2.87 9.18
C TYR A 108 -7.20 -2.52 9.90
N LEU A 109 -6.05 -2.69 9.24
CA LEU A 109 -4.75 -2.42 9.84
C LEU A 109 -4.53 -0.95 10.15
N GLY A 110 -5.11 -0.04 9.36
CA GLY A 110 -5.00 1.40 9.59
C GLY A 110 -5.91 1.91 10.71
N SER A 111 -7.06 1.27 10.94
CA SER A 111 -8.12 1.84 11.79
C SER A 111 -8.41 1.04 13.06
N PHE A 112 -8.41 -0.29 12.97
CA PHE A 112 -8.94 -1.16 14.03
C PHE A 112 -7.89 -2.06 14.69
N HIS A 113 -6.78 -2.32 14.01
CA HIS A 113 -5.71 -3.14 14.58
C HIS A 113 -5.12 -2.46 15.85
N PRO A 114 -4.91 -3.20 16.95
CA PRO A 114 -4.32 -2.65 18.16
C PRO A 114 -2.99 -1.95 17.89
N GLY A 115 -2.84 -0.71 18.37
CA GLY A 115 -1.63 0.10 18.14
C GLY A 115 -1.64 0.95 16.85
N SER A 116 -2.64 0.78 15.98
CA SER A 116 -2.71 1.51 14.70
C SER A 116 -3.48 2.83 14.74
N GLY A 117 -4.07 3.20 15.88
CA GLY A 117 -4.85 4.45 16.01
C GLY A 117 -4.04 5.70 15.66
N GLU A 118 -2.73 5.70 15.95
CA GLU A 118 -1.83 6.79 15.58
C GLU A 118 -1.69 6.92 14.05
N SER A 119 -1.68 5.80 13.31
CA SER A 119 -1.66 5.81 11.83
C SER A 119 -2.91 6.46 11.26
N PHE A 120 -4.10 6.10 11.78
CA PHE A 120 -5.37 6.68 11.35
C PHE A 120 -5.41 8.21 11.55
N TRP A 121 -5.12 8.65 12.77
CA TRP A 121 -5.10 10.08 13.08
C TRP A 121 -3.96 10.82 12.39
N GLY A 122 -2.83 10.15 12.14
CA GLY A 122 -1.70 10.68 11.40
C GLY A 122 -2.06 11.04 9.95
N MET A 123 -2.94 10.26 9.31
CA MET A 123 -3.44 10.60 7.97
C MET A 123 -4.28 11.88 7.97
N TRP A 124 -5.04 12.14 9.05
CA TRP A 124 -5.88 13.34 9.15
C TRP A 124 -5.11 14.58 9.61
N LYS A 125 -4.26 14.43 10.64
CA LYS A 125 -3.50 15.53 11.25
C LYS A 125 -2.21 15.86 10.51
N GLY A 126 -1.67 14.90 9.75
CA GLY A 126 -0.38 15.02 9.07
C GLY A 126 0.86 14.83 9.98
N THR A 127 0.67 14.48 11.25
CA THR A 127 1.74 14.32 12.25
C THR A 127 1.53 13.05 13.07
N VAL A 128 2.63 12.42 13.48
CA VAL A 128 2.64 11.25 14.38
C VAL A 128 3.60 11.49 15.55
N ARG A 129 3.36 10.84 16.69
CA ARG A 129 4.26 10.89 17.84
C ARG A 129 5.63 10.27 17.52
N ALA A 130 6.67 10.84 18.12
CA ALA A 130 8.06 10.41 17.93
C ALA A 130 8.32 8.97 18.40
N ASP A 131 7.72 8.54 19.51
CA ASP A 131 7.86 7.19 20.04
C ASP A 131 7.19 6.15 19.12
N TRP A 132 6.03 6.48 18.56
CA TRP A 132 5.36 5.65 17.57
C TRP A 132 6.20 5.50 16.29
N ALA A 133 6.77 6.60 15.80
CA ALA A 133 7.66 6.61 14.64
C ALA A 133 8.94 5.79 14.88
N ALA A 134 9.55 5.90 16.07
CA ALA A 134 10.73 5.12 16.43
C ALA A 134 10.43 3.60 16.49
N HIS A 135 9.23 3.21 16.93
CA HIS A 135 8.82 1.82 17.01
C HIS A 135 8.45 1.22 15.65
N HIS A 136 7.62 1.89 14.85
CA HIS A 136 7.06 1.32 13.62
C HIS A 136 7.88 1.66 12.36
N HIS A 137 8.61 2.78 12.38
CA HIS A 137 9.34 3.33 11.22
C HIS A 137 10.74 3.80 11.59
N ALA A 138 11.48 2.96 12.33
CA ALA A 138 12.78 3.29 12.92
C ALA A 138 13.77 3.97 11.94
N LYS A 139 13.90 3.48 10.70
CA LYS A 139 14.83 4.09 9.72
C LYS A 139 14.39 5.49 9.30
N TRP A 140 13.08 5.71 9.20
CA TRP A 140 12.53 7.02 8.89
C TRP A 140 12.70 7.99 10.07
N TYR A 141 12.46 7.53 11.28
CA TYR A 141 12.66 8.32 12.49
C TYR A 141 14.11 8.82 12.60
N GLU A 142 15.10 7.93 12.45
CA GLU A 142 16.52 8.33 12.49
C GLU A 142 16.87 9.32 11.38
N LYS A 143 16.35 9.13 10.16
CA LYS A 143 16.56 10.06 9.05
C LYS A 143 15.95 11.45 9.32
N VAL A 144 14.77 11.51 9.93
CA VAL A 144 14.13 12.80 10.26
C VAL A 144 14.85 13.49 11.40
N LYS A 145 15.30 12.74 12.40
CA LYS A 145 16.04 13.28 13.55
C LYS A 145 17.43 13.80 13.18
N SER A 146 18.06 13.21 12.16
CA SER A 146 19.40 13.60 11.70
C SER A 146 19.42 14.83 10.76
N ASN A 147 18.25 15.29 10.30
CA ASN A 147 18.08 16.47 9.44
C ASN A 147 17.72 17.70 10.27
#